data_AF-A0A2R6QEZ5-F1
#
_entry.id   AF-A0A2R6QEZ5-F1
#
_cell.length_a   1.000
_cell.length_b   1.000
_cell.length_c   1.000
_cell.angle_alpha   90.00
_cell.angle_beta   90.00
_cell.angle_gamma   90.00
#
_symmetry.space_group_name_H-M   'P 1'
#
loop_
_entity.id
_entity.type
_entity.pdbx_description
1 polymer ?
#
loop_
_entity_poly.entity_id
_entity_poly.type
_entity_poly.pdbx_seq_one_letter_code
_entity_poly.pdbx_strand_id
1 'polypeptide(L)'
;MPTKVTTTTSPGALLLHSLAGLTRAQRASFYNLSYVNLPDLAPDSPQYNDELALAIFQTNAVAAGDGVGIFPRMARLNHGCSSAFNSVYTWRQQEGVIAVYALKGVRAGEELLTTYIDTKRPRHERRAALSSHYGFECDCSVCSLPDEASKASDRRLSIMAELYGRLATWQNEKISGTEAIKVAKEIWIIGGEEGYWSERGRLAADAAWVAAAHSDKVATKGWAELAKKWYTYELGPDSEQTGEMEDVIAHPERHRVWRMRDHEIVGLPDFT
;
A
#
# COMPACT_ATOMS: atom_id res chain seq x y z
N MET A 1 -23.16 -18.83 -7.16
CA MET A 1 -23.20 -17.35 -7.16
C MET A 1 -23.27 -16.90 -5.71
N PRO A 2 -22.37 -16.04 -5.24
CA PRO A 2 -22.46 -15.56 -3.86
C PRO A 2 -23.73 -14.70 -3.73
N THR A 3 -24.65 -15.16 -2.89
CA THR A 3 -25.91 -14.48 -2.61
C THR A 3 -25.57 -13.13 -1.98
N LYS A 4 -25.79 -12.03 -2.72
CA LYS A 4 -25.80 -10.69 -2.15
C LYS A 4 -26.89 -10.67 -1.08
N VAL A 5 -26.49 -10.74 0.19
CA VAL A 5 -27.40 -10.51 1.30
C VAL A 5 -27.69 -9.01 1.30
N THR A 6 -28.84 -8.61 0.77
CA THR A 6 -29.43 -7.30 1.07
C THR A 6 -29.87 -7.34 2.53
N THR A 7 -29.01 -6.92 3.45
CA THR A 7 -29.38 -6.74 4.85
C THR A 7 -30.12 -5.43 5.01
N THR A 8 -31.35 -5.46 5.53
CA THR A 8 -32.12 -4.28 5.96
C THR A 8 -31.61 -3.67 7.29
N THR A 9 -30.42 -4.07 7.72
CA THR A 9 -29.80 -3.69 9.00
C THR A 9 -28.67 -2.68 8.76
N SER A 10 -28.42 -1.81 9.74
CA SER A 10 -27.28 -0.88 9.75
C SER A 10 -25.94 -1.63 9.63
N PRO A 11 -24.87 -0.96 9.14
CA PRO A 11 -23.53 -1.55 9.13
C PRO A 11 -23.06 -2.02 10.52
N GLY A 12 -23.38 -1.27 11.59
CA GLY A 12 -23.11 -1.67 12.97
C GLY A 12 -23.77 -3.00 13.34
N ALA A 13 -25.04 -3.18 12.99
CA ALA A 13 -25.77 -4.41 13.29
C ALA A 13 -25.19 -5.63 12.57
N LEU A 14 -24.70 -5.46 11.34
CA LEU A 14 -23.98 -6.51 10.60
C LEU A 14 -22.67 -6.91 11.33
N LEU A 15 -21.95 -5.93 11.87
CA LEU A 15 -20.73 -6.17 12.65
C LEU A 15 -21.05 -6.89 13.96
N LEU A 16 -22.07 -6.43 14.71
CA LEU A 16 -22.52 -7.09 15.94
C LEU A 16 -22.94 -8.54 15.69
N HIS A 17 -23.66 -8.81 14.60
CA HIS A 17 -24.03 -10.16 14.20
C HIS A 17 -22.78 -11.03 13.95
N SER A 18 -21.77 -10.49 13.26
CA SER A 18 -20.51 -11.18 13.00
C SER A 18 -19.72 -11.45 14.29
N LEU A 19 -19.70 -10.49 15.23
CA LEU A 19 -19.03 -10.61 16.52
C LEU A 19 -19.69 -11.66 17.44
N ALA A 20 -21.00 -11.88 17.32
CA ALA A 20 -21.72 -12.88 18.11
C ALA A 20 -21.20 -14.30 17.86
N GLY A 21 -20.74 -14.61 16.65
CA GLY A 21 -20.16 -15.89 16.28
C GLY A 21 -18.73 -16.14 16.78
N LEU A 22 -18.05 -15.12 17.32
CA LEU A 22 -16.66 -15.23 17.76
C LEU A 22 -16.52 -15.79 19.19
N THR A 23 -15.31 -16.16 19.58
CA THR A 23 -15.00 -16.47 20.99
C THR A 23 -14.97 -15.19 21.85
N ARG A 24 -15.05 -15.36 23.18
CA ARG A 24 -14.92 -14.23 24.12
C ARG A 24 -13.61 -13.47 23.94
N ALA A 25 -12.50 -14.19 23.72
CA ALA A 25 -11.18 -13.58 23.53
C ALA A 25 -11.07 -12.77 22.23
N GLN A 26 -11.67 -13.28 21.14
CA GLN A 26 -11.70 -12.57 19.86
C GLN A 26 -12.56 -11.30 19.94
N ARG A 27 -13.75 -11.37 20.56
CA ARG A 27 -14.56 -10.17 20.82
C ARG A 27 -13.82 -9.15 21.68
N ALA A 28 -13.18 -9.59 22.75
CA ALA A 28 -12.38 -8.70 23.59
C ALA A 28 -11.25 -8.03 22.81
N SER A 29 -10.61 -8.74 21.88
CA SER A 29 -9.57 -8.19 21.01
C SER A 29 -10.11 -7.09 20.08
N PHE A 30 -11.32 -7.27 19.55
CA PHE A 30 -12.02 -6.25 18.75
C PHE A 30 -12.35 -5.00 19.57
N TYR A 31 -13.02 -5.17 20.72
CA TYR A 31 -13.42 -4.04 21.57
C TYR A 31 -12.24 -3.32 22.25
N ASN A 32 -11.04 -3.92 22.23
CA ASN A 32 -9.82 -3.28 22.71
C ASN A 32 -9.09 -2.46 21.62
N LEU A 33 -9.65 -2.33 20.42
CA LEU A 33 -9.10 -1.47 19.37
C LEU A 33 -9.48 -0.01 19.62
N SER A 34 -8.64 0.90 19.11
CA SER A 34 -8.94 2.34 19.13
C SER A 34 -10.10 2.65 18.20
N TYR A 35 -10.76 3.78 18.43
CA TYR A 35 -11.78 4.29 17.53
C TYR A 35 -11.84 5.82 17.63
N VAL A 36 -12.31 6.46 16.56
CA VAL A 36 -12.61 7.89 16.53
C VAL A 36 -14.03 8.11 16.00
N ASN A 37 -14.51 9.35 16.09
CA ASN A 37 -15.81 9.78 15.55
C ASN A 37 -17.02 9.02 16.13
N LEU A 38 -16.92 8.48 17.35
CA LEU A 38 -18.07 7.94 18.06
C LEU A 38 -19.03 9.09 18.40
N PRO A 39 -20.32 9.03 17.99
CA PRO A 39 -21.30 10.06 18.36
C PRO A 39 -21.49 10.13 19.89
N ASP A 40 -21.87 11.30 20.40
CA ASP A 40 -22.20 11.49 21.81
C ASP A 40 -23.51 10.76 22.14
N LEU A 41 -23.38 9.51 22.58
CA LEU A 41 -24.47 8.60 22.90
C LEU A 41 -24.28 8.07 24.32
N ALA A 42 -25.37 8.02 25.07
CA ALA A 42 -25.38 7.37 26.37
C ALA A 42 -25.02 5.87 26.21
N PRO A 43 -24.10 5.31 27.02
CA PRO A 43 -23.66 3.91 26.88
C PRO A 43 -24.78 2.86 26.99
N ASP A 44 -25.90 3.20 27.62
CA ASP A 44 -27.10 2.38 27.77
C ASP A 44 -28.12 2.56 26.64
N SER A 45 -27.87 3.48 25.70
CA SER A 45 -28.76 3.68 24.55
C SER A 45 -28.75 2.46 23.62
N PRO A 46 -29.90 2.10 23.02
CA PRO A 46 -29.98 0.97 22.09
C PRO A 46 -29.02 1.04 20.91
N GLN A 47 -28.62 2.24 20.49
CA GLN A 47 -27.77 2.50 19.33
C GLN A 47 -26.27 2.47 19.67
N TYR A 48 -25.89 2.62 20.94
CA TYR A 48 -24.48 2.80 21.34
C TYR A 48 -23.58 1.68 20.82
N ASN A 49 -23.98 0.42 20.99
CA ASN A 49 -23.17 -0.73 20.58
C ASN A 49 -23.02 -0.82 19.05
N ASP A 50 -24.03 -0.38 18.31
CA ASP A 50 -24.04 -0.37 16.86
C ASP A 50 -23.03 0.64 16.31
N GLU A 51 -23.08 1.86 16.86
CA GLU A 51 -22.15 2.95 16.51
C GLU A 51 -20.73 2.67 17.00
N LEU A 52 -20.56 2.07 18.18
CA LEU A 52 -19.24 1.67 18.69
C LEU A 52 -18.59 0.61 17.79
N ALA A 53 -19.35 -0.43 17.40
CA ALA A 53 -18.84 -1.44 16.49
C ALA A 53 -18.44 -0.82 15.15
N LEU A 54 -19.26 0.10 14.63
CA LEU A 54 -18.97 0.80 13.38
C LEU A 54 -17.74 1.71 13.49
N ALA A 55 -17.60 2.49 14.57
CA ALA A 55 -16.47 3.38 14.79
C ALA A 55 -15.13 2.61 14.91
N ILE A 56 -15.13 1.50 15.67
CA ILE A 56 -13.97 0.58 15.73
C ILE A 56 -13.65 0.04 14.34
N PHE A 57 -14.67 -0.40 13.60
CA PHE A 57 -14.47 -0.96 12.28
C PHE A 57 -13.89 0.07 11.30
N GLN A 58 -14.48 1.25 11.21
CA GLN A 58 -14.03 2.33 10.31
C GLN A 58 -12.60 2.78 10.62
N THR A 59 -12.19 2.76 11.89
CA THR A 59 -10.86 3.18 12.31
C THR A 59 -9.78 2.14 11.99
N ASN A 60 -10.12 0.84 11.99
CA ASN A 60 -9.12 -0.25 11.97
C ASN A 60 -9.22 -1.21 10.78
N ALA A 61 -10.30 -1.14 9.99
CA ALA A 61 -10.50 -2.06 8.88
C ALA A 61 -9.53 -1.74 7.74
N VAL A 62 -9.03 -2.80 7.10
CA VAL A 62 -8.18 -2.70 5.91
C VAL A 62 -8.73 -3.57 4.80
N ALA A 63 -8.31 -3.30 3.56
CA ALA A 63 -8.65 -4.12 2.41
C ALA A 63 -8.15 -5.57 2.59
N ALA A 64 -9.00 -6.53 2.23
CA ALA A 64 -8.73 -7.95 2.26
C ALA A 64 -9.34 -8.62 1.01
N GLY A 65 -8.63 -8.53 -0.11
CA GLY A 65 -9.11 -8.97 -1.42
C GLY A 65 -10.26 -8.08 -1.91
N ASP A 66 -11.37 -8.68 -2.30
CA ASP A 66 -12.59 -7.97 -2.72
C ASP A 66 -13.40 -7.39 -1.53
N GLY A 67 -12.93 -7.59 -0.30
CA GLY A 67 -13.61 -7.16 0.92
C GLY A 67 -12.73 -6.31 1.84
N VAL A 68 -13.21 -6.18 3.06
CA VAL A 68 -12.53 -5.49 4.16
C VAL A 68 -12.50 -6.40 5.38
N GLY A 69 -11.43 -6.32 6.16
CA GLY A 69 -11.22 -7.16 7.33
C GLY A 69 -10.67 -6.38 8.52
N ILE A 70 -10.95 -6.89 9.72
CA ILE A 70 -10.35 -6.42 10.97
C ILE A 70 -9.34 -7.46 11.44
N PHE A 71 -8.10 -7.01 11.63
CA PHE A 71 -7.00 -7.85 12.07
C PHE A 71 -6.40 -7.24 13.35
N PRO A 72 -6.89 -7.60 14.55
CA PRO A 72 -6.57 -6.87 15.78
C PRO A 72 -5.09 -6.80 16.15
N ARG A 73 -4.26 -7.71 15.63
CA ARG A 73 -2.79 -7.67 15.80
C ARG A 73 -2.12 -6.67 14.85
N MET A 74 -2.54 -6.63 13.58
CA MET A 74 -2.02 -5.68 12.60
C MET A 74 -2.49 -4.25 12.91
N ALA A 75 -3.73 -4.09 13.37
CA ALA A 75 -4.30 -2.80 13.76
C ALA A 75 -3.60 -2.12 14.95
N ARG A 76 -2.57 -2.74 15.55
CA ARG A 76 -1.70 -2.11 16.55
C ARG A 76 -0.52 -1.34 15.95
N LEU A 77 -0.23 -1.53 14.65
CA LEU A 77 0.82 -0.79 13.97
C LEU A 77 0.42 0.68 13.88
N ASN A 78 1.24 1.56 14.40
CA ASN A 78 1.04 3.01 14.30
C ASN A 78 1.45 3.54 12.92
N HIS A 79 1.10 4.80 12.66
CA HIS A 79 1.38 5.48 11.40
C HIS A 79 2.79 6.08 11.33
N GLY A 80 3.47 5.89 10.20
CA GLY A 80 4.63 6.65 9.76
C GLY A 80 4.43 7.26 8.36
N CYS A 81 4.86 8.51 8.18
CA CYS A 81 4.89 9.17 6.87
C CYS A 81 6.17 8.86 6.10
N SER A 82 6.09 8.61 4.79
CA SER A 82 7.25 8.52 3.88
C SER A 82 8.37 7.63 4.47
N SER A 83 9.59 8.14 4.63
CA SER A 83 10.71 7.37 5.16
C SER A 83 10.58 6.94 6.62
N ALA A 84 9.58 7.42 7.37
CA ALA A 84 9.33 7.00 8.75
C ALA A 84 8.72 5.60 8.87
N PHE A 85 7.86 5.17 7.93
CA PHE A 85 7.32 3.80 8.02
C PHE A 85 8.41 2.79 7.65
N ASN A 86 8.43 1.67 8.37
CA ASN A 86 9.43 0.61 8.23
C ASN A 86 8.77 -0.76 7.98
N SER A 87 7.44 -0.82 7.92
CA SER A 87 6.68 -2.03 7.61
C SER A 87 5.53 -1.74 6.65
N VAL A 88 5.13 -2.78 5.93
CA VAL A 88 3.91 -2.82 5.11
C VAL A 88 3.13 -4.07 5.46
N TYR A 89 1.85 -4.09 5.10
CA TYR A 89 1.02 -5.28 5.21
C TYR A 89 0.39 -5.63 3.87
N THR A 90 0.14 -6.92 3.67
CA THR A 90 -0.52 -7.44 2.48
C THR A 90 -1.50 -8.55 2.83
N TRP A 91 -2.56 -8.66 2.06
CA TRP A 91 -3.54 -9.73 2.18
C TRP A 91 -3.12 -10.94 1.35
N ARG A 92 -2.94 -12.08 2.01
CA ARG A 92 -2.61 -13.37 1.40
C ARG A 92 -3.91 -14.12 1.11
N GLN A 93 -4.50 -13.88 -0.07
CA GLN A 93 -5.81 -14.40 -0.46
C GLN A 93 -5.95 -15.92 -0.29
N GLN A 94 -4.94 -16.69 -0.69
CA GLN A 94 -4.97 -18.16 -0.61
C GLN A 94 -4.87 -18.68 0.83
N GLU A 95 -4.22 -17.94 1.72
CA GLU A 95 -4.03 -18.31 3.12
C GLU A 95 -5.13 -17.75 4.04
N GLY A 96 -5.84 -16.72 3.59
CA GLY A 96 -6.86 -16.05 4.39
C GLY A 96 -6.26 -15.22 5.54
N VAL A 97 -5.03 -14.70 5.39
CA VAL A 97 -4.33 -13.96 6.44
C VAL A 97 -3.80 -12.61 5.95
N ILE A 98 -3.61 -11.69 6.90
CA ILE A 98 -2.80 -10.49 6.68
C ILE A 98 -1.36 -10.77 7.12
N ALA A 99 -0.41 -10.53 6.23
CA ALA A 99 1.01 -10.65 6.51
C ALA A 99 1.62 -9.25 6.66
N VAL A 100 2.53 -9.08 7.61
CA VAL A 100 3.26 -7.81 7.85
C VAL A 100 4.74 -8.06 7.55
N TYR A 101 5.32 -7.23 6.70
CA TYR A 101 6.72 -7.32 6.29
C TYR A 101 7.48 -6.06 6.66
N ALA A 102 8.71 -6.22 7.16
CA ALA A 102 9.62 -5.12 7.37
C ALA A 102 10.31 -4.75 6.05
N LEU A 103 10.28 -3.46 5.70
CA LEU A 103 10.94 -2.92 4.50
C LEU A 103 12.39 -2.53 4.75
N LYS A 104 12.74 -2.29 6.02
CA LYS A 104 14.03 -1.79 6.48
C LYS A 104 14.51 -2.66 7.64
N GLY A 105 15.79 -2.57 7.97
CA GLY A 105 16.27 -3.17 9.22
C GLY A 105 15.59 -2.50 10.41
N VAL A 106 15.00 -3.29 11.31
CA VAL A 106 14.32 -2.83 12.53
C VAL A 106 15.14 -3.25 13.74
N ARG A 107 15.49 -2.31 14.61
CA ARG A 107 16.27 -2.59 15.83
C ARG A 107 15.36 -3.07 16.96
N ALA A 108 15.93 -3.80 17.92
CA ALA A 108 15.20 -4.16 19.14
C ALA A 108 14.73 -2.88 19.87
N GLY A 109 13.44 -2.83 20.19
CA GLY A 109 12.81 -1.65 20.83
C GLY A 109 12.38 -0.55 19.86
N GLU A 110 12.70 -0.66 18.56
CA GLU A 110 12.15 0.24 17.54
C GLU A 110 10.70 -0.12 17.25
N GLU A 111 9.85 0.90 17.13
CA GLU A 111 8.43 0.71 16.81
C GLU A 111 8.25 0.30 15.34
N LEU A 112 7.31 -0.62 15.10
CA LEU A 112 6.87 -0.97 13.75
C LEU A 112 5.80 0.02 13.30
N LEU A 113 6.10 0.75 12.24
CA LEU A 113 5.23 1.76 11.67
C LEU A 113 4.79 1.31 10.27
N THR A 114 3.50 1.43 10.02
CA THR A 114 2.89 1.28 8.69
C THR A 114 2.35 2.63 8.22
N THR A 115 1.73 2.69 7.05
CA THR A 115 1.06 3.90 6.58
C THR A 115 -0.44 3.71 6.49
N TYR A 116 -1.19 4.76 6.82
CA TYR A 116 -2.66 4.75 6.91
C TYR A 116 -3.31 5.52 5.75
N ILE A 117 -2.50 6.30 5.05
CA ILE A 117 -2.89 7.20 3.98
C ILE A 117 -1.82 7.13 2.89
N ASP A 118 -2.14 7.65 1.71
CA ASP A 118 -1.09 7.93 0.73
C ASP A 118 -0.20 9.08 1.24
N THR A 119 1.08 8.78 1.40
CA THR A 119 2.08 9.69 1.97
C THR A 119 2.83 10.49 0.91
N LYS A 120 2.58 10.29 -0.39
CA LYS A 120 3.16 11.07 -1.51
C LYS A 120 2.49 12.45 -1.66
N ARG A 121 2.40 13.19 -0.56
CA ARG A 121 1.70 14.48 -0.44
C ARG A 121 2.42 15.40 0.54
N PRO A 122 2.25 16.73 0.49
CA PRO A 122 2.86 17.67 1.44
C PRO A 122 2.47 17.45 2.92
N ARG A 123 3.32 17.88 3.86
CA ARG A 123 3.15 17.66 5.32
C ARG A 123 1.79 18.11 5.84
N HIS A 124 1.34 19.28 5.42
CA HIS A 124 0.07 19.84 5.88
C HIS A 124 -1.13 18.99 5.42
N GLU A 125 -1.12 18.46 4.20
CA GLU A 125 -2.16 17.56 3.69
C GLU A 125 -2.15 16.22 4.42
N ARG A 126 -0.96 15.65 4.67
CA ARG A 126 -0.83 14.40 5.45
C ARG A 126 -1.41 14.56 6.85
N ARG A 127 -1.06 15.65 7.56
CA ARG A 127 -1.60 15.95 8.90
C ARG A 127 -3.11 16.22 8.89
N ALA A 128 -3.62 16.95 7.89
CA ALA A 128 -5.05 17.19 7.77
C ALA A 128 -5.84 15.89 7.54
N ALA A 129 -5.33 15.00 6.68
CA ALA A 129 -5.96 13.69 6.44
C ALA A 129 -5.94 12.82 7.70
N LEU A 130 -4.81 12.74 8.42
CA LEU A 130 -4.72 11.96 9.65
C LEU A 130 -5.61 12.51 10.77
N SER A 131 -5.65 13.84 10.93
CA SER A 131 -6.55 14.48 11.90
C SER A 131 -8.01 14.21 11.57
N SER A 132 -8.42 14.37 10.31
CA SER A 132 -9.82 14.17 9.90
C SER A 132 -10.28 12.71 9.97
N HIS A 133 -9.42 11.75 9.64
CA HIS A 133 -9.81 10.33 9.55
C HIS A 133 -9.51 9.52 10.82
N TYR A 134 -8.45 9.89 11.54
CA TYR A 134 -7.93 9.13 12.68
C TYR A 134 -7.79 9.96 13.96
N GLY A 135 -8.17 11.25 13.94
CA GLY A 135 -8.26 12.08 15.14
C GLY A 135 -6.94 12.40 15.83
N PHE A 136 -5.79 12.32 15.13
CA PHE A 136 -4.48 12.63 15.69
C PHE A 136 -3.62 13.51 14.79
N GLU A 137 -2.69 14.25 15.40
CA GLU A 137 -1.63 14.96 14.68
C GLU A 137 -0.35 14.11 14.65
N CYS A 138 0.18 13.84 13.46
CA CYS A 138 1.36 13.00 13.31
C CYS A 138 2.66 13.75 13.66
N ASP A 139 3.45 13.13 14.54
CA ASP A 139 4.75 13.57 15.04
C ASP A 139 5.90 12.63 14.63
N CYS A 140 5.68 11.73 13.67
CA CYS A 140 6.73 10.84 13.17
C CYS A 140 7.96 11.61 12.67
N SER A 141 9.08 10.91 12.49
CA SER A 141 10.37 11.52 12.12
C SER A 141 10.31 12.42 10.88
N VAL A 142 9.41 12.15 9.92
CA VAL A 142 9.20 12.99 8.73
C VAL A 142 8.34 14.23 9.02
N CYS A 143 7.27 14.08 9.81
CA CYS A 143 6.41 15.22 10.17
C CYS A 143 7.07 16.17 11.17
N SER A 144 8.03 15.67 11.95
CA SER A 144 8.81 16.43 12.93
C SER A 144 10.09 17.03 12.36
N LEU A 145 10.33 16.94 11.04
CA LEU A 145 11.44 17.61 10.39
C LEU A 145 11.35 19.15 10.54
N PRO A 146 12.51 19.84 10.66
CA PRO A 146 12.56 21.29 10.52
C PRO A 146 11.96 21.75 9.18
N ASP A 147 11.41 22.96 9.14
CA ASP A 147 10.61 23.43 7.99
C ASP A 147 11.32 23.33 6.65
N GLU A 148 12.60 23.67 6.56
CA GLU A 148 13.34 23.57 5.30
C GLU A 148 13.54 22.11 4.83
N ALA A 149 13.82 21.20 5.77
CA ALA A 149 13.91 19.77 5.46
C ALA A 149 12.54 19.18 5.09
N SER A 150 11.48 19.61 5.78
CA SER A 150 10.09 19.23 5.46
C SER A 150 9.71 19.70 4.06
N LYS A 151 10.00 20.95 3.68
CA LYS A 151 9.73 21.48 2.33
C LYS A 151 10.50 20.70 1.26
N ALA A 152 11.73 20.26 1.55
CA ALA A 152 12.50 19.45 0.62
C ALA A 152 11.89 18.04 0.43
N SER A 153 11.45 17.39 1.51
CA SER A 153 10.70 16.12 1.45
C SER A 153 9.39 16.29 0.69
N ASP A 154 8.61 17.32 1.01
CA ASP A 154 7.34 17.61 0.34
C ASP A 154 7.52 17.81 -1.17
N ARG A 155 8.58 18.52 -1.61
CA ARG A 155 8.90 18.64 -3.04
C ARG A 155 9.16 17.29 -3.70
N ARG A 156 9.97 16.42 -3.08
CA ARG A 156 10.25 15.09 -3.64
C ARG A 156 8.98 14.25 -3.73
N LEU A 157 8.16 14.25 -2.68
CA LEU A 157 6.89 13.51 -2.65
C LEU A 157 5.89 14.01 -3.70
N SER A 158 5.77 15.32 -3.89
CA SER A 158 4.94 15.91 -4.96
C SER A 158 5.45 15.51 -6.35
N ILE A 159 6.75 15.61 -6.60
CA ILE A 159 7.34 15.19 -7.88
C ILE A 159 7.09 13.70 -8.12
N MET A 160 7.27 12.84 -7.10
CA MET A 160 6.95 11.41 -7.23
C MET A 160 5.48 11.19 -7.61
N ALA A 161 4.54 11.89 -6.98
CA ALA A 161 3.11 11.78 -7.30
C ALA A 161 2.82 12.20 -8.76
N GLU A 162 3.40 13.31 -9.22
CA GLU A 162 3.27 13.78 -10.60
C GLU A 162 3.86 12.77 -11.61
N LEU A 163 5.03 12.21 -11.32
CA LEU A 163 5.68 11.22 -12.16
C LEU A 163 4.89 9.91 -12.23
N TYR A 164 4.31 9.43 -11.13
CA TYR A 164 3.39 8.29 -11.16
C TYR A 164 2.16 8.59 -12.03
N GLY A 165 1.61 9.80 -11.93
CA GLY A 165 0.56 10.27 -12.81
C GLY A 165 0.96 10.25 -14.28
N ARG A 166 2.18 10.71 -14.61
CA ARG A 166 2.74 10.68 -15.97
C ARG A 166 2.93 9.24 -16.46
N LEU A 167 3.51 8.37 -15.66
CA LEU A 167 3.73 6.96 -15.99
C LEU A 167 2.42 6.25 -16.34
N ALA A 168 1.37 6.47 -15.55
CA ALA A 168 0.05 5.89 -15.79
C ALA A 168 -0.53 6.25 -17.17
N THR A 169 -0.13 7.39 -17.76
CA THR A 169 -0.61 7.80 -19.08
C THR A 169 -0.06 6.96 -20.24
N TRP A 170 0.98 6.14 -20.01
CA TRP A 170 1.50 5.19 -21.01
C TRP A 170 0.43 4.19 -21.47
N GLN A 171 -0.43 3.72 -20.55
CA GLN A 171 -1.53 2.81 -20.89
C GLN A 171 -2.48 3.40 -21.94
N ASN A 172 -2.63 4.73 -21.94
CA ASN A 172 -3.46 5.50 -22.87
C ASN A 172 -2.64 6.08 -24.05
N GLU A 173 -1.44 5.55 -24.28
CA GLU A 173 -0.55 5.89 -25.40
C GLU A 173 -0.14 7.38 -25.43
N LYS A 174 -0.13 8.05 -24.27
CA LYS A 174 0.25 9.46 -24.19
C LYS A 174 1.76 9.69 -24.12
N ILE A 175 2.53 8.64 -23.86
CA ILE A 175 4.00 8.62 -23.82
C ILE A 175 4.52 7.33 -24.46
N SER A 176 5.75 7.37 -25.00
CA SER A 176 6.43 6.20 -25.55
C SER A 176 6.90 5.24 -24.45
N GLY A 177 7.31 4.03 -24.84
CA GLY A 177 7.92 3.08 -23.90
C GLY A 177 9.21 3.63 -23.28
N THR A 178 10.05 4.25 -24.10
CA THR A 178 11.29 4.91 -23.66
C THR A 178 11.04 6.03 -22.66
N GLU A 179 10.02 6.88 -22.89
CA GLU A 179 9.65 7.93 -21.95
C GLU A 179 9.08 7.34 -20.65
N ALA A 180 8.25 6.30 -20.73
CA ALA A 180 7.72 5.62 -19.55
C ALA A 180 8.84 5.01 -18.67
N ILE A 181 9.85 4.36 -19.28
CA ILE A 181 11.01 3.84 -18.53
C ILE A 181 11.84 4.97 -17.92
N LYS A 182 12.04 6.09 -18.64
CA LYS A 182 12.72 7.26 -18.08
C LYS A 182 12.00 7.79 -16.84
N VAL A 183 10.68 7.94 -16.91
CA VAL A 183 9.84 8.36 -15.77
C VAL A 183 9.95 7.36 -14.62
N ALA A 184 9.90 6.05 -14.89
CA ALA A 184 10.05 5.02 -13.85
C ALA A 184 11.41 5.10 -13.14
N LYS A 185 12.49 5.37 -13.87
CA LYS A 185 13.83 5.60 -13.29
C LYS A 185 13.89 6.87 -12.44
N GLU A 186 13.29 7.96 -12.88
CA GLU A 186 13.22 9.20 -12.10
C GLU A 186 12.46 8.99 -10.78
N ILE A 187 11.33 8.27 -10.79
CA ILE A 187 10.61 7.88 -9.57
C ILE A 187 11.53 7.07 -8.65
N TRP A 188 12.28 6.11 -9.20
CA TRP A 188 13.18 5.25 -8.43
C TRP A 188 14.28 6.05 -7.71
N ILE A 189 14.90 6.99 -8.42
CA ILE A 189 15.97 7.85 -7.91
C ILE A 189 15.44 8.75 -6.80
N ILE A 190 14.34 9.48 -7.06
CA ILE A 190 13.74 10.40 -6.07
C ILE A 190 13.25 9.63 -4.84
N GLY A 191 12.63 8.47 -5.04
CA GLY A 191 12.23 7.59 -3.93
C GLY A 191 13.43 7.07 -3.12
N GLY A 192 14.60 6.93 -3.75
CA GLY A 192 15.86 6.62 -3.07
C GLY A 192 16.32 7.75 -2.17
N GLU A 193 16.36 8.98 -2.71
CA GLU A 193 16.71 10.19 -1.96
C GLU A 193 15.75 10.48 -0.80
N GLU A 194 14.45 10.25 -1.01
CA GLU A 194 13.43 10.45 0.01
C GLU A 194 13.45 9.36 1.09
N GLY A 195 14.03 8.19 0.80
CA GLY A 195 13.96 7.02 1.68
C GLY A 195 12.59 6.31 1.65
N TYR A 196 11.86 6.47 0.54
CA TYR A 196 10.58 5.81 0.26
C TYR A 196 10.82 4.43 -0.34
N TRP A 197 10.61 3.38 0.47
CA TRP A 197 11.02 2.01 0.15
C TRP A 197 9.85 1.05 -0.10
N SER A 198 8.60 1.53 -0.08
CA SER A 198 7.45 0.77 -0.55
C SER A 198 7.19 0.98 -2.03
N GLU A 199 6.40 0.07 -2.62
CA GLU A 199 5.92 0.11 -4.02
C GLU A 199 7.03 -0.05 -5.06
N ARG A 200 8.27 -0.37 -4.65
CA ARG A 200 9.40 -0.56 -5.56
C ARG A 200 9.25 -1.84 -6.39
N GLY A 201 8.69 -2.89 -5.81
CA GLY A 201 8.35 -4.11 -6.54
C GLY A 201 7.36 -3.81 -7.66
N ARG A 202 6.31 -3.04 -7.33
CA ARG A 202 5.28 -2.63 -8.29
C ARG A 202 5.82 -1.74 -9.41
N LEU A 203 6.60 -0.71 -9.07
CA LEU A 203 7.20 0.19 -10.07
C LEU A 203 8.09 -0.57 -11.06
N ALA A 204 8.92 -1.50 -10.55
CA ALA A 204 9.76 -2.32 -11.41
C ALA A 204 8.94 -3.31 -12.26
N ALA A 205 7.84 -3.86 -11.73
CA ALA A 205 6.93 -4.71 -12.50
C ALA A 205 6.22 -3.94 -13.62
N ASP A 206 5.76 -2.71 -13.34
CA ASP A 206 5.17 -1.83 -14.35
C ASP A 206 6.19 -1.52 -15.47
N ALA A 207 7.45 -1.26 -15.12
CA ALA A 207 8.53 -1.09 -16.09
C ALA A 207 8.82 -2.37 -16.90
N ALA A 208 8.75 -3.55 -16.28
CA ALA A 208 8.87 -4.82 -16.99
C ALA A 208 7.73 -5.03 -18.01
N TRP A 209 6.50 -4.59 -17.68
CA TRP A 209 5.36 -4.63 -18.60
C TRP A 209 5.54 -3.69 -19.78
N VAL A 210 6.04 -2.46 -19.55
CA VAL A 210 6.40 -1.53 -20.63
C VAL A 210 7.40 -2.18 -21.57
N ALA A 211 8.51 -2.71 -21.03
CA ALA A 211 9.53 -3.39 -21.83
C ALA A 211 8.98 -4.58 -22.61
N ALA A 212 8.13 -5.40 -21.98
CA ALA A 212 7.51 -6.55 -22.64
C ALA A 212 6.62 -6.11 -23.80
N ALA A 213 5.81 -5.07 -23.62
CA ALA A 213 4.92 -4.54 -24.64
C ALA A 213 5.68 -4.10 -25.90
N HIS A 214 6.85 -3.49 -25.71
CA HIS A 214 7.75 -3.04 -26.77
C HIS A 214 8.75 -4.13 -27.23
N SER A 215 8.60 -5.37 -26.76
CA SER A 215 9.42 -6.52 -27.14
C SER A 215 10.91 -6.40 -26.80
N ASP A 216 11.26 -5.59 -25.79
CA ASP A 216 12.61 -5.48 -25.27
C ASP A 216 12.88 -6.60 -24.25
N LYS A 217 13.28 -7.76 -24.75
CA LYS A 217 13.50 -8.98 -23.94
C LYS A 217 14.48 -8.76 -22.80
N VAL A 218 15.54 -7.97 -23.07
CA VAL A 218 16.63 -7.74 -22.12
C VAL A 218 16.14 -6.83 -21.00
N ALA A 219 15.46 -5.74 -21.33
CA ALA A 219 14.84 -4.87 -20.33
C ALA A 219 13.74 -5.58 -19.53
N THR A 220 12.85 -6.36 -20.18
CA THR A 220 11.80 -7.11 -19.47
C THR A 220 12.38 -7.99 -18.37
N LYS A 221 13.44 -8.74 -18.69
CA LYS A 221 14.11 -9.59 -17.72
C LYS A 221 14.75 -8.79 -16.58
N GLY A 222 15.51 -7.74 -16.90
CA GLY A 222 16.19 -6.93 -15.89
C GLY A 222 15.22 -6.26 -14.91
N TRP A 223 14.13 -5.67 -15.42
CA TRP A 223 13.09 -5.07 -14.58
C TRP A 223 12.33 -6.11 -13.76
N ALA A 224 12.05 -7.30 -14.32
CA ALA A 224 11.41 -8.39 -13.59
C ALA A 224 12.30 -8.95 -12.45
N GLU A 225 13.62 -9.06 -12.65
CA GLU A 225 14.57 -9.43 -11.58
C GLU A 225 14.54 -8.43 -10.43
N LEU A 226 14.50 -7.14 -10.74
CA LEU A 226 14.39 -6.08 -9.75
C LEU A 226 13.03 -6.10 -9.02
N ALA A 227 11.94 -6.29 -9.76
CA ALA A 227 10.60 -6.42 -9.22
C ALA A 227 10.50 -7.59 -8.25
N LYS A 228 10.97 -8.77 -8.66
CA LYS A 228 11.03 -9.98 -7.83
C LYS A 228 11.74 -9.69 -6.51
N LYS A 229 12.94 -9.09 -6.58
CA LYS A 229 13.72 -8.75 -5.39
C LYS A 229 12.90 -7.91 -4.41
N TRP A 230 12.25 -6.85 -4.89
CA TRP A 230 11.49 -5.96 -4.00
C TRP A 230 10.18 -6.56 -3.52
N TYR A 231 9.50 -7.38 -4.31
CA TYR A 231 8.36 -8.15 -3.83
C TYR A 231 8.72 -9.11 -2.70
N THR A 232 9.94 -9.63 -2.64
CA THR A 232 10.35 -10.43 -1.46
C THR A 232 10.35 -9.62 -0.16
N TYR A 233 10.67 -8.32 -0.21
CA TYR A 233 10.61 -7.42 0.94
C TYR A 233 9.19 -6.93 1.24
N GLU A 234 8.39 -6.70 0.21
CA GLU A 234 7.06 -6.07 0.34
C GLU A 234 5.95 -7.09 0.61
N LEU A 235 6.04 -8.29 0.02
CA LEU A 235 4.96 -9.28 -0.07
C LEU A 235 5.38 -10.70 0.38
N GLY A 236 6.68 -10.91 0.61
CA GLY A 236 7.27 -12.20 0.95
C GLY A 236 7.75 -12.99 -0.28
N PRO A 237 8.79 -13.84 -0.13
CA PRO A 237 9.38 -14.58 -1.24
C PRO A 237 8.46 -15.66 -1.84
N ASP A 238 7.42 -16.05 -1.12
CA ASP A 238 6.41 -17.03 -1.51
C ASP A 238 5.12 -16.38 -2.03
N SER A 239 5.17 -15.08 -2.37
CA SER A 239 4.04 -14.35 -2.94
C SER A 239 3.80 -14.73 -4.40
N GLU A 240 2.52 -14.64 -4.81
CA GLU A 240 2.11 -14.78 -6.20
C GLU A 240 2.92 -13.84 -7.11
N GLN A 241 3.11 -12.59 -6.70
CA GLN A 241 3.88 -11.59 -7.44
C GLN A 241 5.35 -11.99 -7.61
N THR A 242 5.95 -12.64 -6.61
CA THR A 242 7.33 -13.14 -6.74
C THR A 242 7.38 -14.30 -7.74
N GLY A 243 6.43 -15.23 -7.68
CA GLY A 243 6.31 -16.33 -8.64
C GLY A 243 5.99 -15.88 -10.07
N GLU A 244 5.12 -14.87 -10.23
CA GLU A 244 4.86 -14.23 -11.52
C GLU A 244 6.15 -13.67 -12.12
N MET A 245 6.92 -12.90 -11.34
CA MET A 245 8.19 -12.36 -11.83
C MET A 245 9.20 -13.46 -12.16
N GLU A 246 9.21 -14.59 -11.45
CA GLU A 246 10.04 -15.75 -11.82
C GLU A 246 9.69 -16.30 -13.21
N ASP A 247 8.40 -16.44 -13.53
CA ASP A 247 7.97 -16.87 -14.86
C ASP A 247 8.36 -15.84 -15.94
N VAL A 248 8.18 -14.54 -15.66
CA VAL A 248 8.60 -13.46 -16.58
C VAL A 248 10.12 -13.49 -16.82
N ILE A 249 10.92 -13.76 -15.80
CA ILE A 249 12.38 -13.86 -15.93
C ILE A 249 12.78 -15.08 -16.79
N ALA A 250 12.11 -16.23 -16.60
CA ALA A 250 12.39 -17.45 -17.34
C ALA A 250 11.91 -17.37 -18.80
N HIS A 251 10.75 -16.73 -19.02
CA HIS A 251 10.04 -16.69 -20.29
C HIS A 251 9.49 -15.29 -20.63
N PRO A 252 10.35 -14.25 -20.83
CA PRO A 252 9.87 -12.88 -21.06
C PRO A 252 8.92 -12.75 -22.26
N GLU A 253 9.12 -13.56 -23.29
CA GLU A 253 8.32 -13.53 -24.52
C GLU A 253 6.92 -14.15 -24.38
N ARG A 254 6.66 -14.85 -23.26
CA ARG A 254 5.32 -15.35 -22.89
C ARG A 254 4.53 -14.34 -22.07
N HIS A 255 5.14 -13.21 -21.70
CA HIS A 255 4.45 -12.17 -20.98
C HIS A 255 3.18 -11.76 -21.74
N ARG A 256 2.07 -11.61 -21.03
CA ARG A 256 0.74 -11.42 -21.65
C ARG A 256 0.61 -10.21 -22.57
N VAL A 257 1.48 -9.22 -22.40
CA VAL A 257 1.51 -8.02 -23.26
C VAL A 257 2.63 -8.03 -24.31
N TRP A 258 3.37 -9.12 -24.47
CA TRP A 258 4.48 -9.19 -25.40
C TRP A 258 4.07 -8.80 -26.83
N ARG A 259 4.83 -7.90 -27.48
CA ARG A 259 4.57 -7.40 -28.85
C ARG A 259 3.22 -6.69 -29.04
N MET A 260 2.60 -6.18 -27.98
CA MET A 260 1.37 -5.38 -28.10
C MET A 260 1.61 -3.93 -28.56
N ARG A 261 2.87 -3.46 -28.58
CA ARG A 261 3.28 -2.13 -29.04
C ARG A 261 4.39 -2.24 -30.07
N ASP A 262 4.62 -1.13 -30.79
CA ASP A 262 5.75 -1.01 -31.70
C ASP A 262 7.07 -1.28 -30.97
N HIS A 263 8.01 -1.90 -31.67
CA HIS A 263 9.28 -2.28 -31.07
C HIS A 263 10.10 -1.06 -30.65
N GLU A 264 10.54 -1.04 -29.39
CA GLU A 264 11.47 -0.05 -28.83
C GLU A 264 12.50 -0.77 -27.95
N ILE A 265 13.73 -0.26 -27.90
CA ILE A 265 14.70 -0.62 -26.86
C ILE A 265 14.57 0.41 -25.74
N VAL A 266 13.76 0.08 -24.74
CA VAL A 266 13.28 1.04 -23.73
C VAL A 266 14.28 1.25 -22.59
N GLY A 267 15.18 0.28 -22.35
CA GLY A 267 16.29 0.39 -21.41
C GLY A 267 16.15 -0.42 -20.12
N LEU A 268 17.30 -0.78 -19.55
CA LEU A 268 17.46 -1.59 -18.34
C LEU A 268 17.18 -0.80 -17.05
N PRO A 269 17.07 -1.45 -15.88
CA PRO A 269 17.07 -0.79 -14.57
C PRO A 269 18.47 -0.37 -14.12
N ASP A 270 19.21 0.32 -14.98
CA ASP A 270 20.42 1.04 -14.63
C ASP A 270 20.08 2.45 -14.14
N PHE A 271 20.45 2.72 -12.88
CA PHE A 271 20.19 3.96 -12.16
C PHE A 271 21.43 4.85 -12.02
N THR A 272 22.44 4.60 -12.86
CA THR A 272 23.66 5.42 -12.97
C THR A 272 23.41 6.71 -13.73
#